data_AF-A0A9W8ZXU0-F1
#
_entry.id   AF-A0A9W8ZXU0-F1
#
_cell.length_a   1.000
_cell.length_b   1.000
_cell.length_c   1.000
_cell.angle_alpha   90.00
_cell.angle_beta   90.00
_cell.angle_gamma   90.00
#
_symmetry.space_group_name_H-M   'P 1'
#
loop_
_entity.id
_entity.type
_entity.pdbx_description
1 polymer ?
#
loop_
_entity_poly.entity_id
_entity_poly.type
_entity_poly.pdbx_seq_one_letter_code
_entity_poly.pdbx_strand_id
1 'polypeptide(L)'
;MLSFATTLKNGWVNDPNDLRTSKAFAYFLASGIPGRERGSIPSQSSVLQVWKNLTAGWPFDNRGNIHPDAKTTIRNFIQGEVTEVFQLPLRKRVRRFATVPHFIRLGTQLWVRDWVSYGRPGDRVGLWAEIQLNVFTSARVGEYIESSARAGSGQGLHFRDVSFGILRNEYGDPEFTMQVVKDGKGMTFMPCRRPEHSLHEGLEERPLFCNPILTHLAIFIARKAFHDFKTIDKLLALKPSNDEEMFLLAWDPDLLDKPIYQRDRKIDSASTLTTRLRALGKRAGYAVPLTIHDFHAEALFLIGELVHLVFIFKFRSSVRTNRFYSPSARMRQAGHRDDCTYTEYYAPTNPGMDGQGSYFGGTRWTVINERFCDLTVAWNPKLYQSLPAQKMYELEQRDDFIGLEDQLFKLCLGGDDPDATEKRKKLQAQKRNLVTDELHCLQANQPRDITKDNSGPDGQIGHQRTMFQRICNLMGAQDHLANNLLATAPIWSPLGRQVLEDLISLCEEPSDVKFHPGLEPENCCCPPERKKNTPRSVVSPIYLVIVLC
;
A
#
# COMPACT_ATOMS: atom_id res chain seq x y z
N MET A 1 7.81 2.46 -40.05
CA MET A 1 8.01 1.24 -39.21
C MET A 1 8.40 0.02 -40.03
N LEU A 2 7.61 -0.37 -41.05
CA LEU A 2 7.98 -1.49 -41.93
C LEU A 2 9.34 -1.31 -42.63
N SER A 3 9.73 -0.10 -43.05
CA SER A 3 11.04 0.14 -43.69
C SER A 3 12.25 0.13 -42.76
N PHE A 4 12.06 0.16 -41.43
CA PHE A 4 13.16 0.01 -40.47
C PHE A 4 13.34 -1.46 -40.08
N ALA A 5 12.23 -2.20 -39.95
CA ALA A 5 12.20 -3.63 -39.68
C ALA A 5 12.76 -4.49 -40.84
N THR A 6 12.57 -4.10 -42.10
CA THR A 6 13.12 -4.83 -43.25
C THR A 6 14.64 -4.68 -43.41
N THR A 7 15.26 -3.63 -42.86
CA THR A 7 16.72 -3.41 -42.90
C THR A 7 17.48 -4.14 -41.78
N LEU A 8 16.78 -4.87 -40.90
CA LEU A 8 17.28 -5.37 -39.61
C LEU A 8 17.56 -6.88 -39.53
N LYS A 9 17.57 -7.61 -40.66
CA LYS A 9 17.73 -9.08 -40.63
C LYS A 9 19.17 -9.61 -40.49
N ASN A 10 20.22 -8.84 -40.81
CA ASN A 10 21.60 -9.37 -40.89
C ASN A 10 22.69 -8.48 -40.24
N GLY A 11 22.69 -8.27 -38.91
CA GLY A 11 23.81 -7.55 -38.30
C GLY A 11 23.69 -7.07 -36.84
N TRP A 12 22.93 -7.76 -35.98
CA TRP A 12 22.92 -7.41 -34.56
C TRP A 12 24.25 -7.79 -33.92
N VAL A 13 24.92 -6.81 -33.33
CA VAL A 13 26.07 -7.05 -32.44
C VAL A 13 25.56 -6.92 -31.03
N ASN A 14 25.81 -7.91 -30.18
CA ASN A 14 25.44 -7.84 -28.76
C ASN A 14 26.42 -6.94 -27.99
N ASP A 15 26.58 -5.70 -28.46
CA ASP A 15 27.48 -4.69 -27.92
C ASP A 15 26.75 -3.32 -27.93
N PRO A 16 26.48 -2.74 -26.76
CA PRO A 16 25.85 -1.43 -26.65
C PRO A 16 26.74 -0.27 -27.13
N ASN A 17 28.03 -0.51 -27.38
CA ASN A 17 28.91 0.45 -28.04
C ASN A 17 28.62 0.56 -29.55
N ASP A 18 27.98 -0.45 -30.17
CA ASP A 18 27.45 -0.31 -31.51
C ASP A 18 26.22 0.60 -31.50
N LEU A 19 26.39 1.82 -32.01
CA LEU A 19 25.34 2.82 -32.06
C LEU A 19 24.13 2.37 -32.88
N ARG A 20 24.31 1.51 -33.89
CA ARG A 20 23.19 1.01 -34.70
C ARG A 20 22.28 0.11 -33.86
N THR A 21 22.87 -0.85 -33.16
CA THR A 21 22.16 -1.73 -32.24
C THR A 21 21.50 -0.95 -31.10
N SER A 22 22.22 -0.03 -30.46
CA SER A 22 21.67 0.76 -29.36
C SER A 22 20.53 1.70 -29.78
N LYS A 23 20.57 2.28 -30.99
CA LYS A 23 19.46 3.06 -31.55
C LYS A 23 18.23 2.19 -31.83
N ALA A 24 18.43 1.01 -32.41
CA ALA A 24 17.34 0.05 -32.64
C ALA A 24 16.71 -0.41 -31.32
N PHE A 25 17.54 -0.64 -30.29
CA PHE A 25 17.07 -0.94 -28.94
C PHE A 25 16.26 0.22 -28.34
N ALA A 26 16.70 1.47 -28.49
CA ALA A 26 15.94 2.63 -28.02
C ALA A 26 14.55 2.74 -28.66
N TYR A 27 14.44 2.44 -29.96
CA TYR A 27 13.14 2.35 -30.63
C TYR A 27 12.27 1.21 -30.13
N PHE A 28 12.87 0.03 -29.91
CA PHE A 28 12.18 -1.10 -29.31
C PHE A 28 11.64 -0.76 -27.91
N LEU A 29 12.43 -0.04 -27.10
CA LEU A 29 11.97 0.44 -25.80
C LEU A 29 10.80 1.41 -25.91
N ALA A 30 10.88 2.39 -26.82
CA ALA A 30 9.82 3.38 -27.00
C ALA A 30 8.49 2.75 -27.49
N SER A 31 8.56 1.70 -28.30
CA SER A 31 7.36 0.98 -28.76
C SER A 31 6.86 -0.07 -27.77
N GLY A 32 7.75 -0.69 -27.00
CA GLY A 32 7.45 -1.85 -26.16
C GLY A 32 7.14 -1.53 -24.70
N ILE A 33 7.62 -0.40 -24.16
CA ILE A 33 7.33 -0.03 -22.77
C ILE A 33 5.89 0.50 -22.70
N PRO A 34 4.96 -0.15 -21.98
CA PRO A 34 3.63 0.41 -21.79
C PRO A 34 3.72 1.68 -20.93
N GLY A 35 2.90 2.67 -21.24
CA GLY A 35 2.66 3.78 -20.33
C GLY A 35 2.03 3.30 -19.02
N ARG A 36 2.17 4.10 -17.96
CA ARG A 36 1.64 3.74 -16.63
C ARG A 36 0.11 3.72 -16.57
N GLU A 37 -0.53 4.52 -17.42
CA GLU A 37 -1.98 4.49 -17.62
C GLU A 37 -2.31 3.57 -18.80
N ARG A 38 -3.40 2.83 -18.68
CA ARG A 38 -3.77 1.86 -19.72
C ARG A 38 -3.94 2.56 -21.06
N GLY A 39 -3.27 2.05 -22.10
CA GLY A 39 -3.32 2.61 -23.45
C GLY A 39 -2.46 3.86 -23.67
N SER A 40 -1.72 4.34 -22.66
CA SER A 40 -0.75 5.43 -22.84
C SER A 40 0.62 4.91 -23.31
N ILE A 41 1.36 5.79 -23.98
CA ILE A 41 2.75 5.57 -24.40
C ILE A 41 3.74 5.92 -23.28
N PRO A 42 4.98 5.42 -23.30
CA PRO A 42 5.96 5.74 -22.28
C PRO A 42 6.38 7.22 -22.37
N SER A 43 6.77 7.81 -21.24
CA SER A 43 7.40 9.13 -21.27
C SER A 43 8.85 9.04 -21.75
N GLN A 44 9.41 10.14 -22.26
CA GLN A 44 10.82 10.23 -22.62
C GLN A 44 11.72 9.80 -21.44
N SER A 45 11.39 10.23 -20.22
CA SER A 45 12.14 9.86 -19.01
C SER A 45 12.10 8.36 -18.72
N SER A 46 11.01 7.67 -19.08
CA SER A 46 10.87 6.22 -18.85
C SER A 46 11.80 5.44 -19.77
N VAL A 47 11.84 5.79 -21.05
CA VAL A 47 12.77 5.19 -22.02
C VAL A 47 14.22 5.44 -21.60
N LEU A 48 14.54 6.68 -21.21
CA LEU A 48 15.86 7.04 -20.68
C LEU A 48 16.22 6.26 -19.42
N GLN A 49 15.27 6.00 -18.52
CA GLN A 49 15.54 5.28 -17.29
C GLN A 49 15.89 3.81 -17.57
N VAL A 50 15.23 3.16 -18.53
CA VAL A 50 15.58 1.80 -18.93
C VAL A 50 16.98 1.76 -19.55
N TRP A 51 17.32 2.73 -20.41
CA TRP A 51 18.69 2.88 -20.93
C TRP A 51 19.72 3.08 -19.81
N LYS A 52 19.43 3.93 -18.81
CA LYS A 52 20.30 4.10 -17.64
C LYS A 52 20.47 2.80 -16.84
N ASN A 53 19.41 2.04 -16.65
CA ASN A 53 19.48 0.77 -15.94
C ASN A 53 20.33 -0.25 -16.70
N LEU A 54 20.16 -0.35 -18.03
CA LEU A 54 21.02 -1.18 -18.88
C LEU A 54 22.48 -0.77 -18.73
N THR A 55 22.79 0.52 -18.92
CA THR A 55 24.18 1.00 -18.90
C THR A 55 24.84 0.91 -17.52
N ALA A 56 24.06 0.94 -16.45
CA ALA A 56 24.54 0.72 -15.09
C ALA A 56 24.75 -0.78 -14.78
N GLY A 57 23.87 -1.65 -15.27
CA GLY A 57 23.96 -3.10 -15.06
C GLY A 57 24.99 -3.80 -15.94
N TRP A 58 25.24 -3.28 -17.14
CA TRP A 58 26.11 -3.90 -18.15
C TRP A 58 27.51 -4.31 -17.64
N PRO A 59 28.23 -3.46 -16.86
CA PRO A 59 29.54 -3.83 -16.34
C PRO A 59 29.49 -4.97 -15.30
N PHE A 60 28.39 -5.11 -14.56
CA PHE A 60 28.25 -6.13 -13.52
C PHE A 60 28.05 -7.54 -14.08
N ASP A 61 27.65 -7.67 -15.35
CA ASP A 61 27.50 -8.95 -16.05
C ASP A 61 28.80 -9.40 -16.76
N ASN A 62 29.96 -8.86 -16.37
CA ASN A 62 31.26 -9.11 -17.03
C ASN A 62 31.29 -8.79 -18.54
N ARG A 63 30.45 -7.86 -19.01
CA ARG A 63 30.32 -7.50 -20.44
C ARG A 63 31.15 -6.28 -20.85
N GLY A 64 32.13 -5.89 -20.04
CA GLY A 64 32.96 -4.70 -20.25
C GLY A 64 32.22 -3.38 -20.00
N ASN A 65 32.84 -2.27 -20.40
CA ASN A 65 32.30 -0.93 -20.21
C ASN A 65 31.67 -0.38 -21.51
N ILE A 66 30.61 0.39 -21.34
CA ILE A 66 30.00 1.17 -22.43
C ILE A 66 30.69 2.54 -22.47
N HIS A 67 31.20 2.92 -23.64
CA HIS A 67 31.92 4.18 -23.85
C HIS A 67 31.04 5.38 -23.49
N PRO A 68 31.57 6.41 -22.80
CA PRO A 68 30.82 7.62 -22.45
C PRO A 68 30.14 8.29 -23.65
N ASP A 69 30.79 8.28 -24.82
CA ASP A 69 30.23 8.84 -26.04
C ASP A 69 29.01 8.06 -26.50
N ALA A 70 29.06 6.72 -26.49
CA ALA A 70 27.89 5.91 -26.83
C ALA A 70 26.73 6.16 -25.88
N LYS A 71 26.98 6.26 -24.56
CA LYS A 71 25.94 6.62 -23.57
C LYS A 71 25.30 7.97 -23.88
N THR A 72 26.10 8.96 -24.22
CA THR A 72 25.66 10.35 -24.49
C THR A 72 24.93 10.44 -25.82
N THR A 73 25.45 9.82 -26.89
CA THR A 73 24.82 9.76 -28.20
C THR A 73 23.44 9.13 -28.13
N ILE A 74 23.30 7.99 -27.44
CA ILE A 74 22.01 7.31 -27.32
C ILE A 74 21.05 8.09 -26.43
N ARG A 75 21.53 8.74 -25.37
CA ARG A 75 20.71 9.68 -24.58
C ARG A 75 20.15 10.79 -25.47
N ASN A 76 20.99 11.45 -26.26
CA ASN A 76 20.56 12.54 -27.15
C ASN A 76 19.61 12.04 -28.25
N PHE A 77 19.87 10.84 -28.80
CA PHE A 77 18.98 10.19 -29.77
C PHE A 77 17.59 9.92 -29.17
N ILE A 78 17.52 9.43 -27.93
CA ILE A 78 16.24 9.25 -27.22
C ILE A 78 15.54 10.60 -27.02
N GLN A 79 16.30 11.63 -26.63
CA GLN A 79 15.75 12.96 -26.33
C GLN A 79 15.27 13.73 -27.57
N GLY A 80 15.87 13.50 -28.73
CA GLY A 80 15.46 14.07 -30.02
C GLY A 80 14.60 13.09 -30.81
N GLU A 81 15.23 12.39 -31.77
CA GLU A 81 14.56 11.60 -32.81
C GLU A 81 13.53 10.59 -32.27
N VAL A 82 13.84 9.82 -31.23
CA VAL A 82 12.87 8.86 -30.68
C VAL A 82 11.67 9.57 -30.08
N THR A 83 11.90 10.69 -29.38
CA THR A 83 10.83 11.49 -28.79
C THR A 83 9.93 12.07 -29.86
N GLU A 84 10.48 12.58 -30.96
CA GLU A 84 9.71 13.12 -32.09
C GLU A 84 8.91 12.04 -32.81
N VAL A 85 9.55 10.91 -33.15
CA VAL A 85 8.94 9.81 -33.91
C VAL A 85 7.77 9.16 -33.15
N PHE A 86 7.93 8.96 -31.83
CA PHE A 86 6.92 8.31 -30.99
C PHE A 86 6.03 9.32 -30.24
N GLN A 87 6.25 10.62 -30.45
CA GLN A 87 5.57 11.71 -29.74
C GLN A 87 5.61 11.52 -28.21
N LEU A 88 6.77 11.12 -27.68
CA LEU A 88 6.91 10.78 -26.27
C LEU A 88 6.62 12.01 -25.39
N PRO A 89 5.75 11.90 -24.37
CA PRO A 89 5.47 13.01 -23.48
C PRO A 89 6.73 13.49 -22.76
N LEU A 90 7.01 14.79 -22.89
CA LEU A 90 8.09 15.48 -22.17
C LEU A 90 7.71 15.81 -20.72
N ARG A 91 6.41 16.04 -20.49
CA ARG A 91 5.93 16.42 -19.16
C ARG A 91 6.13 15.28 -18.17
N LYS A 92 6.64 15.64 -17.00
CA LYS A 92 6.64 14.75 -15.85
C LYS A 92 5.19 14.43 -15.47
N ARG A 93 4.96 13.20 -15.03
CA ARG A 93 3.67 12.79 -14.48
C ARG A 93 3.27 13.75 -13.35
N VAL A 94 2.01 14.18 -13.35
CA VAL A 94 1.44 14.96 -12.24
C VAL A 94 1.59 14.15 -10.95
N ARG A 95 2.18 14.76 -9.93
CA ARG A 95 2.31 14.13 -8.62
C ARG A 95 0.92 14.01 -8.00
N ARG A 96 0.66 12.86 -7.39
CA ARG A 96 -0.56 12.63 -6.62
C ARG A 96 -0.23 12.66 -5.13
N PHE A 97 -1.21 13.06 -4.35
CA PHE A 97 -1.11 13.30 -2.93
C PHE A 97 -2.21 12.53 -2.22
N ALA A 98 -1.81 11.61 -1.34
CA ALA A 98 -2.74 10.83 -0.54
C ALA A 98 -2.92 11.48 0.84
N THR A 99 -3.87 12.40 0.91
CA THR A 99 -4.17 13.23 2.08
C THR A 99 -4.88 12.48 3.21
N VAL A 100 -5.10 13.14 4.36
CA VAL A 100 -5.80 12.55 5.53
C VAL A 100 -7.16 11.92 5.19
N PRO A 101 -8.05 12.55 4.40
CA PRO A 101 -9.28 11.90 3.93
C PRO A 101 -9.06 10.55 3.24
N HIS A 102 -7.97 10.38 2.49
CA HIS A 102 -7.64 9.13 1.83
C HIS A 102 -7.25 8.05 2.84
N PHE A 103 -6.41 8.40 3.82
CA PHE A 103 -6.02 7.51 4.90
C PHE A 103 -7.24 7.03 5.70
N ILE A 104 -8.13 7.95 6.09
CA ILE A 104 -9.37 7.62 6.80
C ILE A 104 -10.25 6.68 5.97
N ARG A 105 -10.47 6.98 4.68
CA ARG A 105 -11.30 6.12 3.81
C ARG A 105 -10.73 4.71 3.64
N LEU A 106 -9.41 4.57 3.57
CA LEU A 106 -8.76 3.25 3.53
C LEU A 106 -8.96 2.49 4.84
N GLY A 107 -8.76 3.15 5.99
CA GLY A 107 -8.98 2.55 7.30
C GLY A 107 -10.43 2.14 7.52
N THR A 108 -11.38 3.04 7.22
CA THR A 108 -12.81 2.73 7.26
C THR A 108 -13.18 1.58 6.34
N GLN A 109 -12.62 1.54 5.12
CA GLN A 109 -12.85 0.40 4.24
C GLN A 109 -12.32 -0.86 4.90
N LEU A 110 -11.05 -0.88 5.30
CA LEU A 110 -10.37 -2.05 5.85
C LEU A 110 -11.04 -2.62 7.10
N TRP A 111 -11.49 -1.77 8.02
CA TRP A 111 -11.98 -2.24 9.33
C TRP A 111 -13.50 -2.39 9.39
N VAL A 112 -14.24 -1.56 8.64
CA VAL A 112 -15.70 -1.45 8.83
C VAL A 112 -16.50 -1.97 7.64
N ARG A 113 -15.89 -2.07 6.46
CA ARG A 113 -16.63 -2.35 5.21
C ARG A 113 -16.03 -3.47 4.38
N ASP A 114 -14.90 -4.04 4.78
CA ASP A 114 -14.13 -4.97 3.96
C ASP A 114 -14.59 -6.41 4.16
N TRP A 115 -15.20 -6.97 3.12
CA TRP A 115 -15.65 -8.38 3.06
C TRP A 115 -14.52 -9.35 2.70
N VAL A 116 -13.30 -8.85 2.44
CA VAL A 116 -12.16 -9.70 2.06
C VAL A 116 -11.68 -10.50 3.26
N SER A 117 -11.70 -11.83 3.13
CA SER A 117 -11.00 -12.72 4.06
C SER A 117 -9.52 -12.78 3.69
N TYR A 118 -8.67 -12.64 4.70
CA TYR A 118 -7.22 -12.75 4.54
C TYR A 118 -6.78 -14.19 4.80
N GLY A 119 -5.64 -14.60 4.24
CA GLY A 119 -5.13 -15.96 4.47
C GLY A 119 -4.87 -16.27 5.95
N ARG A 120 -4.57 -15.22 6.72
CA ARG A 120 -4.61 -15.19 8.19
C ARG A 120 -5.26 -13.88 8.62
N PRO A 121 -6.11 -13.85 9.66
CA PRO A 121 -6.71 -12.62 10.17
C PRO A 121 -5.67 -11.54 10.50
N GLY A 122 -4.53 -11.96 11.09
CA GLY A 122 -3.40 -11.08 11.42
C GLY A 122 -2.77 -10.36 10.22
N ASP A 123 -2.94 -10.84 8.99
CA ASP A 123 -2.47 -10.12 7.79
C ASP A 123 -3.19 -8.78 7.62
N ARG A 124 -4.43 -8.66 8.11
CA ARG A 124 -5.20 -7.40 8.13
C ARG A 124 -4.53 -6.39 9.07
N VAL A 125 -4.17 -6.83 10.28
CA VAL A 125 -3.47 -6.01 11.27
C VAL A 125 -2.11 -5.59 10.73
N GLY A 126 -1.34 -6.53 10.17
CA GLY A 126 -0.04 -6.27 9.54
C GLY A 126 -0.13 -5.26 8.39
N LEU A 127 -1.11 -5.42 7.48
CA LEU A 127 -1.33 -4.47 6.38
C LEU A 127 -1.60 -3.05 6.91
N TRP A 128 -2.44 -2.91 7.94
CA TRP A 128 -2.74 -1.60 8.50
C TRP A 128 -1.54 -0.98 9.22
N ALA A 129 -0.81 -1.78 10.01
CA ALA A 129 0.43 -1.37 10.66
C ALA A 129 1.48 -0.90 9.65
N GLU A 130 1.68 -1.64 8.55
CA GLU A 130 2.60 -1.25 7.46
C GLU A 130 2.18 0.07 6.81
N ILE A 131 0.89 0.27 6.54
CA ILE A 131 0.37 1.51 5.96
C ILE A 131 0.64 2.68 6.92
N GLN A 132 0.24 2.55 8.19
CA GLN A 132 0.46 3.57 9.22
C GLN A 132 1.95 3.93 9.34
N LEU A 133 2.82 2.92 9.42
CA LEU A 133 4.26 3.13 9.56
C LEU A 133 4.82 3.91 8.35
N ASN A 134 4.43 3.55 7.13
CA ASN A 134 4.84 4.27 5.93
C ASN A 134 4.28 5.70 5.87
N VAL A 135 3.02 5.90 6.25
CA VAL A 135 2.36 7.23 6.25
C VAL A 135 3.03 8.16 7.25
N PHE A 136 3.12 7.78 8.52
CA PHE A 136 3.57 8.67 9.60
C PHE A 136 5.08 8.93 9.59
N THR A 137 5.86 7.99 9.06
CA THR A 137 7.31 8.21 8.92
C THR A 137 7.68 8.77 7.55
N SER A 138 6.73 8.88 6.60
CA SER A 138 7.02 9.17 5.19
C SER A 138 8.05 8.21 4.59
N ALA A 139 8.00 6.93 4.95
CA ALA A 139 8.93 5.95 4.40
C ALA A 139 8.63 5.62 2.94
N ARG A 140 9.66 5.17 2.22
CA ARG A 140 9.46 4.47 0.95
C ARG A 140 9.10 3.02 1.22
N VAL A 141 8.35 2.43 0.30
CA VAL A 141 7.88 1.03 0.39
C VAL A 141 8.99 0.04 0.72
N GLY A 142 10.21 0.21 0.20
CA GLY A 142 11.32 -0.72 0.41
C GLY A 142 12.22 -0.43 1.61
N GLU A 143 11.85 0.50 2.50
CA GLU A 143 12.64 0.85 3.68
C GLU A 143 12.31 -0.01 4.90
N TYR A 144 11.10 -0.61 4.94
CA TYR A 144 10.65 -1.49 6.03
C TYR A 144 10.38 -2.94 5.61
N ILE A 145 10.28 -3.20 4.31
CA ILE A 145 10.02 -4.52 3.74
C ILE A 145 10.91 -4.72 2.52
N GLU A 146 11.02 -5.96 2.05
CA GLU A 146 11.97 -6.30 1.01
C GLU A 146 11.62 -5.62 -0.32
N SER A 147 12.53 -4.77 -0.80
CA SER A 147 12.39 -4.11 -2.09
C SER A 147 12.53 -5.10 -3.24
N SER A 148 11.74 -4.91 -4.30
CA SER A 148 11.91 -5.67 -5.56
C SER A 148 13.32 -5.58 -6.16
N ALA A 149 14.06 -4.51 -5.85
CA ALA A 149 15.45 -4.35 -6.30
C ALA A 149 16.47 -5.13 -5.46
N ARG A 150 16.01 -5.78 -4.37
CA ARG A 150 16.82 -6.53 -3.41
C ARG A 150 16.12 -7.84 -3.01
N ALA A 151 15.42 -8.45 -3.96
CA ALA A 151 14.66 -9.67 -3.71
C ALA A 151 15.57 -10.80 -3.20
N GLY A 152 15.13 -11.49 -2.14
CA GLY A 152 15.88 -12.56 -1.49
C GLY A 152 17.03 -12.09 -0.58
N SER A 153 17.15 -10.79 -0.32
CA SER A 153 18.16 -10.25 0.60
C SER A 153 17.78 -10.39 2.08
N GLY A 154 16.50 -10.60 2.39
CA GLY A 154 15.99 -10.59 3.75
C GLY A 154 16.00 -9.19 4.40
N GLN A 155 16.27 -8.14 3.63
CA GLN A 155 16.37 -6.77 4.15
C GLN A 155 14.98 -6.16 4.38
N GLY A 156 14.84 -5.50 5.53
CA GLY A 156 13.67 -4.73 5.94
C GLY A 156 13.72 -4.52 7.46
N LEU A 157 12.57 -4.24 8.06
CA LEU A 157 12.45 -3.87 9.47
C LEU A 157 12.47 -5.11 10.39
N HIS A 158 13.46 -5.16 11.27
CA HIS A 158 13.61 -6.19 12.30
C HIS A 158 13.33 -5.62 13.70
N PHE A 159 13.14 -6.49 14.70
CA PHE A 159 12.94 -6.03 16.08
C PHE A 159 14.12 -5.21 16.60
N ARG A 160 15.36 -5.58 16.24
CA ARG A 160 16.56 -4.81 16.59
C ARG A 160 16.59 -3.37 16.02
N ASP A 161 15.78 -3.10 14.98
CA ASP A 161 15.70 -1.79 14.33
C ASP A 161 14.59 -0.90 14.96
N VAL A 162 13.92 -1.38 16.01
CA VAL A 162 12.85 -0.68 16.73
C VAL A 162 13.19 -0.57 18.20
N SER A 163 13.12 0.63 18.76
CA SER A 163 13.12 0.85 20.20
C SER A 163 11.68 1.08 20.63
N PHE A 164 11.18 0.33 21.61
CA PHE A 164 9.82 0.51 22.14
C PHE A 164 9.90 0.81 23.63
N GLY A 165 9.13 1.78 24.11
CA GLY A 165 9.21 2.20 25.49
C GLY A 165 7.94 2.87 25.98
N ILE A 166 7.97 3.26 27.24
CA ILE A 166 6.91 4.02 27.90
C ILE A 166 7.55 5.29 28.42
N LEU A 167 6.99 6.43 28.06
CA LEU A 167 7.38 7.74 28.56
C LEU A 167 6.28 8.34 29.42
N ARG A 168 6.65 9.29 30.28
CA ARG A 168 5.71 10.17 30.97
C ARG A 168 5.46 11.38 30.08
N ASN A 169 4.22 11.57 29.65
CA ASN A 169 3.87 12.69 28.77
C ASN A 169 3.81 14.03 29.54
N GLU A 170 3.52 15.11 28.83
CA GLU A 170 3.45 16.48 29.39
C GLU A 170 2.38 16.64 30.48
N TYR A 171 1.40 15.72 30.55
CA TYR A 171 0.35 15.69 31.56
C TYR A 171 0.69 14.80 32.76
N GLY A 172 1.85 14.13 32.74
CA GLY A 172 2.28 13.21 33.78
C GLY A 172 1.73 11.78 33.63
N ASP A 173 1.02 11.49 32.54
CA ASP A 173 0.43 10.18 32.26
C ASP A 173 1.39 9.29 31.45
N PRO A 174 1.32 7.96 31.60
CA PRO A 174 2.11 7.04 30.79
C PRO A 174 1.65 7.05 29.33
N GLU A 175 2.60 7.07 28.40
CA GLU A 175 2.36 6.98 26.96
C GLU A 175 3.36 5.99 26.34
N PHE A 176 2.85 5.06 25.53
CA PHE A 176 3.69 4.20 24.72
C PHE A 176 4.31 4.98 23.56
N THR A 177 5.58 4.69 23.30
CA THR A 177 6.34 5.29 22.21
C THR A 177 7.18 4.24 21.50
N MET A 178 7.43 4.46 20.22
CA MET A 178 8.40 3.66 19.47
C MET A 178 9.25 4.52 18.56
N GLN A 179 10.53 4.20 18.46
CA GLN A 179 11.44 4.78 17.50
C GLN A 179 11.83 3.70 16.49
N VAL A 180 11.71 4.00 15.20
CA VAL A 180 12.05 3.07 14.12
C VAL A 180 13.23 3.57 13.30
N VAL A 181 14.17 2.68 12.99
CA VAL A 181 15.33 2.97 12.13
C VAL A 181 15.03 2.49 10.71
N LYS A 182 15.11 3.38 9.72
CA LYS A 182 14.89 3.04 8.31
C LYS A 182 16.14 2.51 7.63
N ASP A 183 16.02 1.45 6.82
CA ASP A 183 17.05 1.14 5.81
C ASP A 183 16.84 2.00 4.55
N GLY A 184 17.22 3.28 4.66
CA GLY A 184 17.10 4.25 3.58
C GLY A 184 17.85 3.84 2.30
N LYS A 185 17.38 4.33 1.14
CA LYS A 185 18.03 4.04 -0.15
C LYS A 185 19.51 4.44 -0.13
N GLY A 186 20.39 3.46 -0.33
CA GLY A 186 21.84 3.66 -0.34
C GLY A 186 22.44 3.97 1.03
N MET A 187 21.74 3.63 2.12
CA MET A 187 22.17 3.80 3.51
C MET A 187 22.43 2.46 4.23
N THR A 188 22.29 1.34 3.51
CA THR A 188 22.48 -0.01 4.04
C THR A 188 23.86 -0.20 4.68
N PHE A 189 24.92 0.27 4.02
CA PHE A 189 26.30 0.23 4.53
C PHE A 189 26.69 1.51 5.30
N MET A 190 25.72 2.35 5.68
CA MET A 190 25.93 3.61 6.39
C MET A 190 24.96 3.73 7.57
N PRO A 191 25.06 2.84 8.58
CA PRO A 191 24.07 2.78 9.67
C PRO A 191 23.93 4.11 10.41
N CYS A 192 25.02 4.85 10.62
CA CYS A 192 25.01 6.17 11.27
C CYS A 192 24.29 7.28 10.48
N ARG A 193 23.88 7.02 9.23
CA ARG A 193 23.12 7.95 8.39
C ARG A 193 21.67 7.54 8.20
N ARG A 194 21.23 6.44 8.80
CA ARG A 194 19.86 5.96 8.70
C ARG A 194 18.94 6.91 9.46
N PRO A 195 17.83 7.37 8.86
CA PRO A 195 16.85 8.18 9.56
C PRO A 195 16.16 7.37 10.65
N GLU A 196 15.97 8.03 11.80
CA GLU A 196 15.20 7.53 12.93
C GLU A 196 13.89 8.30 13.03
N HIS A 197 12.79 7.59 13.28
CA HIS A 197 11.47 8.20 13.41
C HIS A 197 10.77 7.75 14.66
N SER A 198 10.42 8.72 15.50
CA SER A 198 9.58 8.48 16.68
C SER A 198 8.11 8.50 16.30
N LEU A 199 7.36 7.58 16.88
CA LEU A 199 5.92 7.45 16.83
C LEU A 199 5.41 7.31 18.25
N HIS A 200 4.22 7.84 18.50
CA HIS A 200 3.66 7.96 19.84
C HIS A 200 2.12 7.81 19.75
N GLU A 201 1.43 7.69 20.88
CA GLU A 201 -0.02 7.51 20.91
C GLU A 201 -0.75 8.77 20.44
N GLY A 202 -0.23 9.95 20.80
CA GLY A 202 -0.76 11.24 20.41
C GLY A 202 -1.24 12.05 21.61
N LEU A 203 -0.86 13.34 21.66
CA LEU A 203 -1.36 14.29 22.66
C LEU A 203 -2.86 14.60 22.47
N GLU A 204 -3.34 14.51 21.24
CA GLU A 204 -4.74 14.73 20.89
C GLU A 204 -5.45 13.40 20.67
N GLU A 205 -6.66 13.30 21.22
CA GLU A 205 -7.49 12.13 21.01
C GLU A 205 -7.89 12.00 19.52
N ARG A 206 -7.64 10.83 18.95
CA ARG A 206 -7.97 10.47 17.57
C ARG A 206 -8.69 9.12 17.54
N PRO A 207 -9.40 8.78 16.45
CA PRO A 207 -9.90 7.43 16.27
C PRO A 207 -8.80 6.39 16.49
N LEU A 208 -9.09 5.30 17.21
CA LEU A 208 -8.11 4.28 17.58
C LEU A 208 -7.34 3.72 16.37
N PHE A 209 -8.00 3.56 15.23
CA PHE A 209 -7.35 3.09 13.99
C PHE A 209 -6.31 4.07 13.42
N CYS A 210 -6.25 5.32 13.87
CA CYS A 210 -5.22 6.29 13.50
C CYS A 210 -3.96 6.17 14.38
N ASN A 211 -4.02 5.46 15.51
CA ASN A 211 -2.90 5.30 16.43
C ASN A 211 -1.93 4.22 15.90
N PRO A 212 -0.68 4.55 15.54
CA PRO A 212 0.28 3.58 15.03
C PRO A 212 0.80 2.64 16.13
N ILE A 213 0.85 3.09 17.39
CA ILE A 213 1.31 2.27 18.49
C ILE A 213 0.36 1.10 18.71
N LEU A 214 -0.95 1.34 18.65
CA LEU A 214 -1.98 0.32 18.91
C LEU A 214 -1.79 -0.95 18.06
N THR A 215 -1.58 -0.79 16.75
CA THR A 215 -1.42 -1.93 15.83
C THR A 215 -0.08 -2.65 16.02
N HIS A 216 1.00 -1.91 16.27
CA HIS A 216 2.32 -2.48 16.46
C HIS A 216 2.42 -3.20 17.82
N LEU A 217 1.84 -2.61 18.86
CA LEU A 217 1.72 -3.21 20.18
C LEU A 217 0.96 -4.55 20.12
N ALA A 218 -0.14 -4.62 19.37
CA ALA A 218 -0.85 -5.87 19.14
C ALA A 218 0.04 -6.95 18.49
N ILE A 219 0.79 -6.58 17.45
CA ILE A 219 1.74 -7.49 16.78
C ILE A 219 2.84 -7.95 17.73
N PHE A 220 3.39 -7.05 18.55
CA PHE A 220 4.46 -7.36 19.49
C PHE A 220 3.99 -8.31 20.59
N ILE A 221 2.80 -8.08 21.15
CA ILE A 221 2.23 -8.94 22.19
C ILE A 221 1.87 -10.32 21.64
N ALA A 222 1.20 -10.40 20.48
CA ALA A 222 0.85 -11.66 19.83
C ALA A 222 2.10 -12.51 19.50
N ARG A 223 3.24 -11.87 19.25
CA ARG A 223 4.52 -12.54 19.02
C ARG A 223 5.34 -12.79 20.28
N LYS A 224 4.82 -12.41 21.45
CA LYS A 224 5.50 -12.51 22.75
C LYS A 224 6.86 -11.79 22.73
N ALA A 225 6.89 -10.62 22.08
CA ALA A 225 8.13 -9.98 21.66
C ALA A 225 8.94 -9.33 22.77
N PHE A 226 8.30 -8.87 23.83
CA PHE A 226 8.99 -8.27 24.98
C PHE A 226 9.57 -9.37 25.86
N HIS A 227 10.79 -9.18 26.38
CA HIS A 227 11.46 -10.14 27.26
C HIS A 227 10.65 -10.38 28.55
N ASP A 228 10.38 -9.30 29.30
CA ASP A 228 9.79 -9.39 30.64
C ASP A 228 8.26 -9.30 30.67
N PHE A 229 7.66 -8.72 29.62
CA PHE A 229 6.24 -8.31 29.62
C PHE A 229 5.43 -9.09 28.58
N LYS A 230 4.97 -10.29 28.95
CA LYS A 230 4.26 -11.21 28.04
C LYS A 230 2.73 -11.02 27.97
N THR A 231 2.15 -10.14 28.79
CA THR A 231 0.68 -9.96 28.92
C THR A 231 0.30 -8.49 28.88
N ILE A 232 -0.87 -8.18 28.30
CA ILE A 232 -1.42 -6.81 28.22
C ILE A 232 -1.53 -6.17 29.61
N ASP A 233 -2.04 -6.90 30.60
CA ASP A 233 -2.21 -6.39 31.98
C ASP A 233 -0.91 -5.86 32.57
N LYS A 234 0.18 -6.62 32.41
CA LYS A 234 1.49 -6.22 32.90
C LYS A 234 2.00 -4.96 32.18
N LEU A 235 1.75 -4.83 30.88
CA LEU A 235 2.17 -3.66 30.10
C LEU A 235 1.37 -2.41 30.49
N LEU A 236 0.05 -2.53 30.61
CA LEU A 236 -0.83 -1.41 30.99
C LEU A 236 -0.73 -1.05 32.49
N ALA A 237 -0.09 -1.88 33.31
CA ALA A 237 0.21 -1.56 34.71
C ALA A 237 1.50 -0.75 34.87
N LEU A 238 2.33 -0.64 33.82
CA LEU A 238 3.59 0.07 33.89
C LEU A 238 3.39 1.58 33.99
N LYS A 239 4.16 2.21 34.89
CA LYS A 239 4.19 3.65 35.06
C LYS A 239 5.64 4.12 35.19
N PRO A 240 6.11 5.07 34.36
CA PRO A 240 7.41 5.70 34.56
C PRO A 240 7.49 6.36 35.93
N SER A 241 8.64 6.18 36.60
CA SER A 241 8.89 6.81 37.90
C SER A 241 8.99 8.34 37.75
N ASN A 242 9.08 9.07 38.86
CA ASN A 242 9.32 10.52 38.78
C ASN A 242 10.77 10.85 38.39
N ASP A 243 11.70 9.92 38.59
CA ASP A 243 13.14 10.13 38.34
C ASP A 243 13.56 9.60 36.94
N GLU A 244 12.69 8.83 36.28
CA GLU A 244 12.93 8.25 34.96
C GLU A 244 11.76 8.59 34.04
N GLU A 245 11.96 9.61 33.19
CA GLU A 245 10.93 10.12 32.26
C GLU A 245 10.55 9.10 31.19
N MET A 246 11.44 8.16 30.86
CA MET A 246 11.21 7.11 29.87
C MET A 246 12.09 5.90 30.15
N PHE A 247 11.53 4.70 30.00
CA PHE A 247 12.29 3.46 29.96
C PHE A 247 11.93 2.61 28.73
N LEU A 248 12.92 1.87 28.23
CA LEU A 248 12.79 1.00 27.08
C LEU A 248 12.44 -0.42 27.51
N LEU A 249 11.56 -1.07 26.74
CA LEU A 249 11.25 -2.47 26.92
C LEU A 249 12.25 -3.32 26.15
N ALA A 250 12.89 -4.26 26.83
CA ALA A 250 13.80 -5.20 26.20
C ALA A 250 13.05 -6.16 25.28
N TRP A 251 13.56 -6.37 24.07
CA TRP A 251 13.10 -7.44 23.19
C TRP A 251 13.60 -8.79 23.66
N ASP A 252 12.82 -9.82 23.37
CA ASP A 252 13.25 -11.20 23.47
C ASP A 252 14.44 -11.43 22.51
N PRO A 253 15.61 -11.91 23.01
CA PRO A 253 16.81 -12.09 22.18
C PRO A 253 16.58 -12.94 20.94
N ASP A 254 15.67 -13.93 21.02
CA ASP A 254 15.35 -14.83 19.91
C ASP A 254 14.62 -14.13 18.75
N LEU A 255 14.13 -12.91 18.96
CA LEU A 255 13.36 -12.15 17.98
C LEU A 255 14.13 -11.00 17.34
N LEU A 256 15.30 -10.62 17.87
CA LEU A 256 16.06 -9.45 17.40
C LEU A 256 16.30 -9.46 15.89
N ASP A 257 16.67 -10.61 15.34
CA ASP A 257 16.95 -10.83 13.92
C ASP A 257 15.75 -11.35 13.12
N LYS A 258 14.55 -11.38 13.71
CA LYS A 258 13.32 -11.72 13.00
C LYS A 258 12.66 -10.46 12.42
N PRO A 259 12.17 -10.50 11.17
CA PRO A 259 11.45 -9.38 10.60
C PRO A 259 10.10 -9.14 11.29
N ILE A 260 9.72 -7.88 11.46
CA ILE A 260 8.41 -7.49 12.00
C ILE A 260 7.31 -7.90 11.01
N TYR A 261 7.49 -7.62 9.72
CA TYR A 261 6.53 -8.00 8.68
C TYR A 261 7.02 -9.27 7.96
N GLN A 262 6.33 -10.39 8.18
CA GLN A 262 6.70 -11.66 7.57
C GLN A 262 5.50 -12.59 7.37
N ARG A 263 5.60 -13.43 6.34
CA ARG A 263 4.71 -14.55 6.07
C ARG A 263 5.52 -15.80 5.75
N ASP A 264 5.12 -16.91 6.35
CA ASP A 264 5.78 -18.21 6.19
C ASP A 264 7.30 -18.15 6.39
N ARG A 265 7.73 -17.39 7.41
CA ARG A 265 9.13 -17.12 7.80
C ARG A 265 9.95 -16.35 6.76
N LYS A 266 9.30 -15.75 5.77
CA LYS A 266 9.92 -14.84 4.80
C LYS A 266 9.44 -13.43 5.07
N ILE A 267 10.36 -12.48 4.99
CA ILE A 267 10.02 -11.06 5.08
C ILE A 267 9.01 -10.69 4.00
N ASP A 268 8.07 -9.82 4.34
CA ASP A 268 7.12 -9.30 3.36
C ASP A 268 7.85 -8.49 2.27
N SER A 269 7.27 -8.47 1.07
CA SER A 269 7.87 -7.78 -0.08
C SER A 269 7.07 -6.55 -0.48
N ALA A 270 7.77 -5.56 -1.04
CA ALA A 270 7.17 -4.35 -1.60
C ALA A 270 6.10 -4.66 -2.66
N SER A 271 6.29 -5.74 -3.43
CA SER A 271 5.30 -6.23 -4.40
C SER A 271 4.00 -6.65 -3.71
N THR A 272 4.11 -7.35 -2.58
CA THR A 272 2.92 -7.83 -1.87
C THR A 272 2.17 -6.71 -1.17
N LEU A 273 2.86 -5.81 -0.46
CA LEU A 273 2.22 -4.62 0.12
C LEU A 273 1.53 -3.78 -0.97
N THR A 274 2.22 -3.55 -2.10
CA THR A 274 1.65 -2.81 -3.24
C THR A 274 0.39 -3.48 -3.78
N THR A 275 0.40 -4.80 -3.91
CA THR A 275 -0.76 -5.58 -4.38
C THR A 275 -1.94 -5.47 -3.41
N ARG A 276 -1.68 -5.66 -2.10
CA ARG A 276 -2.69 -5.56 -1.04
C ARG A 276 -3.29 -4.16 -0.96
N LEU A 277 -2.45 -3.12 -0.93
CA LEU A 277 -2.89 -1.73 -0.91
C LEU A 277 -3.69 -1.36 -2.15
N ARG A 278 -3.29 -1.82 -3.34
CA ARG A 278 -4.05 -1.61 -4.58
C ARG A 278 -5.43 -2.25 -4.52
N ALA A 279 -5.51 -3.49 -4.05
CA ALA A 279 -6.77 -4.20 -3.89
C ALA A 279 -7.68 -3.48 -2.87
N LEU A 280 -7.13 -3.07 -1.72
CA LEU A 280 -7.86 -2.29 -0.72
C LEU A 280 -8.34 -0.95 -1.30
N GLY A 281 -7.50 -0.25 -2.06
CA GLY A 281 -7.86 1.00 -2.72
C GLY A 281 -9.01 0.85 -3.71
N LYS A 282 -9.02 -0.20 -4.54
CA LYS A 282 -10.16 -0.50 -5.43
C LYS A 282 -11.46 -0.67 -4.63
N ARG A 283 -11.41 -1.43 -3.53
CA ARG A 283 -12.55 -1.65 -2.63
C ARG A 283 -13.03 -0.39 -1.92
N ALA A 284 -12.10 0.50 -1.58
CA ALA A 284 -12.41 1.80 -0.99
C ALA A 284 -13.01 2.80 -2.01
N GLY A 285 -13.02 2.46 -3.31
CA GLY A 285 -13.63 3.29 -4.36
C GLY A 285 -12.62 4.06 -5.21
N TYR A 286 -11.35 3.65 -5.24
CA TYR A 286 -10.32 4.32 -6.05
C TYR A 286 -10.07 3.58 -7.36
N ALA A 287 -10.61 4.11 -8.46
CA ALA A 287 -10.42 3.55 -9.80
C ALA A 287 -8.93 3.44 -10.17
N VAL A 288 -8.13 4.43 -9.77
CA VAL A 288 -6.67 4.37 -9.82
C VAL A 288 -6.14 4.33 -8.39
N PRO A 289 -5.82 3.14 -7.85
CA PRO A 289 -5.51 3.00 -6.43
C PRO A 289 -4.30 3.84 -5.96
N LEU A 290 -4.31 4.09 -4.67
CA LEU A 290 -3.23 4.76 -3.96
C LEU A 290 -1.99 3.86 -3.88
N THR A 291 -0.85 4.51 -3.71
CA THR A 291 0.45 3.87 -3.48
C THR A 291 1.11 4.52 -2.27
N ILE A 292 2.04 3.81 -1.64
CA ILE A 292 2.87 4.35 -0.57
C ILE A 292 3.57 5.65 -1.00
N HIS A 293 3.95 5.77 -2.28
CA HIS A 293 4.56 6.97 -2.82
C HIS A 293 3.63 8.19 -2.89
N ASP A 294 2.31 8.00 -2.94
CA ASP A 294 1.35 9.11 -2.90
C ASP A 294 1.23 9.64 -1.45
N PHE A 295 1.30 8.77 -0.43
CA PHE A 295 1.38 9.17 0.99
C PHE A 295 2.72 9.81 1.33
N HIS A 296 3.82 9.24 0.83
CA HIS A 296 5.16 9.83 0.98
C HIS A 296 5.21 11.25 0.41
N ALA A 297 4.62 11.48 -0.77
CA ALA A 297 4.59 12.82 -1.37
C ALA A 297 3.79 13.81 -0.52
N GLU A 298 2.61 13.40 -0.02
CA GLU A 298 1.81 14.21 0.89
C GLU A 298 2.54 14.54 2.19
N ALA A 299 3.15 13.55 2.84
CA ALA A 299 3.87 13.78 4.08
C ALA A 299 5.03 14.77 3.89
N LEU A 300 5.79 14.67 2.78
CA LEU A 300 6.85 15.63 2.46
C LEU A 300 6.32 17.02 2.13
N PHE A 301 5.15 17.08 1.49
CA PHE A 301 4.44 18.33 1.24
C PHE A 301 4.03 18.98 2.56
N LEU A 302 3.35 18.27 3.46
CA LEU A 302 2.91 18.79 4.76
C LEU A 302 4.06 19.18 5.69
N ILE A 303 5.20 18.48 5.64
CA ILE A 303 6.41 18.85 6.40
C ILE A 303 7.06 20.11 5.81
N GLY A 304 7.06 20.22 4.48
CA GLY A 304 7.62 21.36 3.75
C GLY A 304 6.72 22.59 3.75
N GLU A 305 5.41 22.39 3.87
CA GLU A 305 4.41 23.43 3.88
C GLU A 305 4.10 23.91 5.28
N LEU A 306 3.77 25.18 5.30
CA LEU A 306 3.35 25.94 6.46
C LEU A 306 1.86 25.62 6.70
N VAL A 307 1.53 24.36 7.00
CA VAL A 307 0.14 23.97 7.22
C VAL A 307 -0.20 24.07 8.69
N HIS A 308 -0.90 25.16 9.02
CA HIS A 308 -1.72 25.28 10.22
C HIS A 308 -2.80 24.20 10.19
N LEU A 309 -2.56 23.05 10.81
CA LEU A 309 -3.62 22.11 11.16
C LEU A 309 -4.34 22.66 12.42
N VAL A 310 -5.14 23.71 12.24
CA VAL A 310 -6.24 23.97 13.16
C VAL A 310 -7.36 23.04 12.72
N PHE A 311 -7.52 21.93 13.42
CA PHE A 311 -8.68 21.07 13.27
C PHE A 311 -9.94 21.91 13.49
N ILE A 312 -10.84 21.90 12.51
CA ILE A 312 -12.13 22.57 12.56
C ILE A 312 -12.97 21.85 13.64
N PHE A 313 -12.91 22.31 14.89
CA PHE A 313 -13.99 22.18 15.87
C PHE A 313 -13.81 23.11 17.10
N LYS A 314 -13.72 24.43 16.88
CA LYS A 314 -14.47 25.45 17.67
C LYS A 314 -14.19 26.88 17.20
N PHE A 315 -15.30 27.59 17.06
CA PHE A 315 -15.47 29.04 17.11
C PHE A 315 -14.30 29.86 17.72
N ARG A 316 -13.86 30.89 16.98
CA ARG A 316 -13.13 32.10 17.43
C ARG A 316 -11.80 31.89 18.19
N SER A 317 -10.68 32.18 17.54
CA SER A 317 -9.79 33.33 17.85
C SER A 317 -8.35 33.09 17.36
N SER A 318 -7.99 33.83 16.30
CA SER A 318 -6.67 34.39 15.95
C SER A 318 -5.43 33.93 16.75
N VAL A 319 -4.42 33.33 16.09
CA VAL A 319 -3.09 33.94 15.77
C VAL A 319 -2.15 32.98 14.99
N ARG A 320 -1.81 33.46 13.78
CA ARG A 320 -0.64 33.37 12.87
C ARG A 320 0.62 32.49 13.14
N THR A 321 0.94 31.70 12.09
CA THR A 321 2.23 31.38 11.39
C THR A 321 3.50 30.92 12.13
N ASN A 322 4.02 29.73 11.79
CA ASN A 322 5.39 29.51 11.27
C ASN A 322 5.64 28.06 10.78
N ARG A 323 6.65 27.88 9.92
CA ARG A 323 7.13 26.58 9.42
C ARG A 323 7.57 25.72 10.60
N PHE A 324 6.98 24.54 10.82
CA PHE A 324 7.41 23.69 11.93
C PHE A 324 8.78 23.04 11.69
N TYR A 325 9.14 22.77 10.43
CA TYR A 325 10.35 22.01 10.10
C TYR A 325 11.18 22.68 8.99
N SER A 326 12.51 22.65 9.15
CA SER A 326 13.46 23.19 8.16
C SER A 326 13.58 22.27 6.94
N PRO A 327 14.03 22.78 5.77
CA PRO A 327 14.38 21.93 4.63
C PRO A 327 15.32 20.78 5.01
N SER A 328 16.28 21.02 5.91
CA SER A 328 17.18 19.99 6.44
C SER A 328 16.44 18.91 7.23
N ALA A 329 15.45 19.27 8.06
CA ALA A 329 14.63 18.31 8.78
C ALA A 329 13.79 17.46 7.80
N ARG A 330 13.18 18.10 6.79
CA ARG A 330 12.47 17.40 5.70
C ARG A 330 13.40 16.45 4.93
N MET A 331 14.62 16.87 4.62
CA MET A 331 15.60 16.03 3.93
C MET A 331 16.01 14.81 4.77
N ARG A 332 16.27 15.01 6.07
CA ARG A 332 16.53 13.89 7.00
C ARG A 332 15.34 12.95 7.08
N GLN A 333 14.13 13.49 7.19
CA GLN A 333 12.89 12.69 7.21
C GLN A 333 12.75 11.81 5.96
N ALA A 334 13.01 12.41 4.79
CA ALA A 334 12.88 11.77 3.50
C ALA A 334 14.06 10.86 3.12
N GLY A 335 15.16 10.92 3.88
CA GLY A 335 16.45 10.34 3.47
C GLY A 335 17.02 10.96 2.17
N HIS A 336 16.74 12.24 1.91
CA HIS A 336 17.25 12.96 0.74
C HIS A 336 18.67 13.49 1.00
N ARG A 337 19.53 13.39 -0.03
CA ARG A 337 20.88 13.98 0.00
C ARG A 337 20.93 15.41 -0.55
N ASP A 338 19.92 15.80 -1.31
CA ASP A 338 19.82 17.08 -2.01
C ASP A 338 18.39 17.62 -1.91
N ASP A 339 18.25 18.91 -1.61
CA ASP A 339 16.97 19.60 -1.47
C ASP A 339 16.23 19.72 -2.82
N CYS A 340 16.97 19.77 -3.94
CA CYS A 340 16.39 19.75 -5.28
C CYS A 340 15.50 18.53 -5.52
N THR A 341 15.76 17.42 -4.82
CA THR A 341 14.94 16.21 -4.88
C THR A 341 13.48 16.50 -4.49
N TYR A 342 13.25 17.34 -3.48
CA TYR A 342 11.89 17.72 -3.10
C TYR A 342 11.24 18.57 -4.19
N THR A 343 11.89 19.68 -4.56
CA THR A 343 11.34 20.68 -5.48
C THR A 343 11.04 20.09 -6.85
N GLU A 344 11.90 19.21 -7.36
CA GLU A 344 11.68 18.61 -8.68
C GLU A 344 10.67 17.47 -8.66
N TYR A 345 10.65 16.63 -7.61
CA TYR A 345 9.92 15.35 -7.64
C TYR A 345 8.66 15.31 -6.79
N TYR A 346 8.59 16.07 -5.70
CA TYR A 346 7.55 15.94 -4.68
C TYR A 346 6.73 17.20 -4.47
N ALA A 347 7.31 18.39 -4.65
CA ALA A 347 6.57 19.64 -4.56
C ALA A 347 5.41 19.66 -5.58
N PRO A 348 4.20 20.06 -5.17
CA PRO A 348 3.11 20.28 -6.11
C PRO A 348 3.44 21.47 -7.01
N THR A 349 2.90 21.45 -8.23
CA THR A 349 3.02 22.56 -9.18
C THR A 349 2.32 23.82 -8.67
N ASN A 350 1.26 23.65 -7.86
CA ASN A 350 0.68 24.72 -7.07
C ASN A 350 1.33 24.70 -5.68
N PRO A 351 2.20 25.66 -5.33
CA PRO A 351 3.02 25.64 -4.12
C PRO A 351 2.24 26.09 -2.86
N GLY A 352 0.93 25.82 -2.78
CA GLY A 352 0.11 26.18 -1.62
C GLY A 352 -0.09 27.69 -1.41
N MET A 353 0.36 28.53 -2.35
CA MET A 353 0.28 29.98 -2.25
C MET A 353 -1.14 30.46 -2.52
N ASP A 354 -1.78 31.08 -1.51
CA ASP A 354 -3.01 31.82 -1.72
C ASP A 354 -2.70 33.16 -2.42
N GLY A 355 -2.70 33.14 -3.75
CA GLY A 355 -2.48 34.32 -4.58
C GLY A 355 -3.56 35.39 -4.39
N GLN A 356 -4.81 34.98 -4.14
CA GLN A 356 -5.92 35.92 -3.94
C GLN A 356 -5.76 36.65 -2.60
N GLY A 357 -5.60 35.91 -1.50
CA GLY A 357 -5.35 36.49 -0.19
C GLY A 357 -4.07 37.35 -0.16
N SER A 358 -3.01 36.90 -0.84
CA SER A 358 -1.77 37.67 -0.93
C SER A 358 -1.93 38.98 -1.71
N TYR A 359 -2.66 38.96 -2.83
CA TYR A 359 -2.89 40.14 -3.66
C TYR A 359 -3.78 41.18 -2.96
N PHE A 360 -4.84 40.73 -2.30
CA PHE A 360 -5.78 41.61 -1.60
C PHE A 360 -5.35 41.97 -0.17
N GLY A 361 -4.17 41.51 0.28
CA GLY A 361 -3.70 41.73 1.66
C GLY A 361 -4.58 41.05 2.72
N GLY A 362 -5.36 40.05 2.34
CA GLY A 362 -6.28 39.31 3.19
C GLY A 362 -5.63 38.13 3.93
N THR A 363 -6.42 37.49 4.78
CA THR A 363 -6.03 36.22 5.41
C THR A 363 -5.84 35.15 4.35
N ARG A 364 -4.70 34.45 4.39
CA ARG A 364 -4.40 33.36 3.46
C ARG A 364 -5.29 32.17 3.73
N TRP A 365 -5.97 31.67 2.69
CA TRP A 365 -6.82 30.50 2.75
C TRP A 365 -6.12 29.27 2.16
N THR A 366 -5.25 28.63 2.95
CA THR A 366 -4.43 27.47 2.51
C THR A 366 -5.26 26.22 2.22
N VAL A 367 -6.43 26.08 2.86
CA VAL A 367 -7.32 24.93 2.71
C VAL A 367 -7.70 24.68 1.25
N ILE A 368 -7.84 25.72 0.42
CA ILE A 368 -8.19 25.55 -1.00
C ILE A 368 -7.14 24.69 -1.72
N ASN A 369 -5.85 24.94 -1.46
CA ASN A 369 -4.75 24.24 -2.10
C ASN A 369 -4.65 22.78 -1.62
N GLU A 370 -4.88 22.55 -0.33
CA GLU A 370 -5.01 21.19 0.22
C GLU A 370 -6.16 20.42 -0.44
N ARG A 371 -7.31 21.08 -0.69
CA ARG A 371 -8.42 20.46 -1.42
C ARG A 371 -8.08 20.13 -2.87
N PHE A 372 -7.24 20.92 -3.54
CA PHE A 372 -6.75 20.54 -4.87
C PHE A 372 -5.79 19.34 -4.82
N CYS A 373 -4.99 19.21 -3.74
CA CYS A 373 -4.20 18.00 -3.51
C CYS A 373 -5.11 16.77 -3.32
N ASP A 374 -6.21 16.91 -2.55
CA ASP A 374 -7.23 15.86 -2.38
C ASP A 374 -7.76 15.35 -3.74
N LEU A 375 -7.93 16.24 -4.71
CA LEU A 375 -8.48 15.91 -6.03
C LEU A 375 -7.50 15.16 -6.95
N THR A 376 -6.21 15.13 -6.63
CA THR A 376 -5.21 14.38 -7.42
C THR A 376 -5.39 12.86 -7.34
N VAL A 377 -6.17 12.39 -6.35
CA VAL A 377 -6.57 10.99 -6.20
C VAL A 377 -8.10 10.92 -6.21
N ALA A 378 -8.67 10.65 -7.39
CA ALA A 378 -10.12 10.60 -7.56
C ALA A 378 -10.76 9.45 -6.78
N TRP A 379 -11.73 9.79 -5.95
CA TRP A 379 -12.53 8.85 -5.17
C TRP A 379 -13.95 8.73 -5.74
N ASN A 380 -14.39 7.49 -5.98
CA ASN A 380 -15.75 7.15 -6.37
C ASN A 380 -16.34 6.13 -5.37
N PRO A 381 -17.20 6.54 -4.43
CA PRO A 381 -17.77 5.63 -3.42
C PRO A 381 -18.62 4.50 -4.01
N LYS A 382 -19.11 4.66 -5.24
CA LYS A 382 -19.96 3.72 -5.99
C LYS A 382 -19.18 2.98 -7.08
N LEU A 383 -17.85 2.99 -7.02
CA LEU A 383 -17.01 2.28 -7.98
C LEU A 383 -17.45 0.80 -8.06
N TYR A 384 -17.66 0.29 -9.27
CA TYR A 384 -18.03 -1.11 -9.48
C TYR A 384 -16.99 -2.03 -8.86
N GLN A 385 -17.43 -2.98 -8.05
CA GLN A 385 -16.54 -3.93 -7.38
C GLN A 385 -16.55 -5.33 -8.01
N SER A 386 -17.50 -5.59 -8.90
CA SER A 386 -17.57 -6.76 -9.76
C SER A 386 -18.06 -6.32 -11.13
N LEU A 387 -17.80 -7.15 -12.14
CA LEU A 387 -18.29 -6.90 -13.49
C LEU A 387 -19.84 -6.98 -13.48
N PRO A 388 -20.57 -5.96 -14.00
CA PRO A 388 -22.01 -6.03 -14.11
C PRO A 388 -22.46 -7.22 -14.96
N ALA A 389 -23.60 -7.83 -14.64
CA ALA A 389 -24.07 -9.06 -15.28
C ALA A 389 -24.15 -8.95 -16.82
N GLN A 390 -24.62 -7.82 -17.33
CA GLN A 390 -24.65 -7.57 -18.78
C GLN A 390 -23.23 -7.62 -19.40
N LYS A 391 -22.25 -6.99 -18.76
CA LYS A 391 -20.87 -6.97 -19.25
C LYS A 391 -20.19 -8.33 -19.13
N MET A 392 -20.56 -9.11 -18.11
CA MET A 392 -20.14 -10.50 -17.99
C MET A 392 -20.69 -11.34 -19.14
N TYR A 393 -21.98 -11.20 -19.44
CA TYR A 393 -22.60 -11.89 -20.58
C TYR A 393 -21.93 -11.52 -21.91
N GLU A 394 -21.67 -10.23 -22.15
CA GLU A 394 -20.93 -9.78 -23.35
C GLU A 394 -19.51 -10.38 -23.42
N LEU A 395 -18.81 -10.50 -22.28
CA LEU A 395 -17.48 -11.10 -22.20
C LEU A 395 -17.53 -12.62 -22.47
N GLU A 396 -18.55 -13.32 -21.98
CA GLU A 396 -18.77 -14.75 -22.19
C GLU A 396 -19.00 -15.11 -23.66
N GLN A 397 -19.50 -14.17 -24.48
CA GLN A 397 -19.70 -14.34 -25.92
C GLN A 397 -18.45 -14.09 -26.77
N ARG A 398 -17.33 -13.64 -26.19
CA ARG A 398 -16.12 -13.37 -26.96
C ARG A 398 -15.35 -14.66 -27.26
N ASP A 399 -14.79 -14.76 -28.47
CA ASP A 399 -14.02 -15.93 -28.93
C ASP A 399 -12.86 -16.30 -27.99
N ASP A 400 -12.17 -15.30 -27.41
CA ASP A 400 -11.07 -15.52 -26.47
C ASP A 400 -11.54 -16.12 -25.14
N PHE A 401 -12.76 -15.79 -24.70
CA PHE A 401 -13.35 -16.35 -23.49
C PHE A 401 -13.92 -17.76 -23.74
N ILE A 402 -14.66 -17.95 -24.83
CA ILE A 402 -15.19 -19.25 -25.26
C ILE A 402 -14.03 -20.25 -25.44
N GLY A 403 -12.96 -19.84 -26.12
CA GLY A 403 -11.78 -20.68 -26.33
C GLY A 403 -11.08 -21.10 -25.04
N LEU A 404 -11.16 -20.30 -23.96
CA LEU A 404 -10.68 -20.68 -22.63
C LEU A 404 -11.61 -21.66 -21.93
N GLU A 405 -12.93 -21.49 -22.05
CA GLU A 405 -13.91 -22.42 -21.50
C GLU A 405 -13.84 -23.80 -22.15
N ASP A 406 -13.70 -23.85 -23.47
CA ASP A 406 -13.51 -25.11 -24.21
C ASP A 406 -12.25 -25.85 -23.76
N GLN A 407 -11.15 -25.12 -23.54
CA GLN A 407 -9.92 -25.72 -23.04
C GLN A 407 -10.06 -26.24 -21.61
N LEU A 408 -10.77 -25.49 -20.75
CA LEU A 408 -11.07 -25.93 -19.40
C LEU A 408 -11.97 -27.17 -19.40
N PHE A 409 -12.99 -27.21 -20.24
CA PHE A 409 -13.91 -28.34 -20.38
C PHE A 409 -13.17 -29.59 -20.83
N LYS A 410 -12.32 -29.50 -21.86
CA LYS A 410 -11.48 -30.62 -22.33
C LYS A 410 -10.56 -31.15 -21.23
N LEU A 411 -10.01 -30.28 -20.38
CA LEU A 411 -9.17 -30.68 -19.23
C LEU A 411 -9.96 -31.26 -18.06
N CYS A 412 -11.27 -31.05 -17.97
CA CYS A 412 -12.12 -31.73 -16.98
C CYS A 412 -12.42 -33.17 -17.40
N LEU A 413 -12.41 -33.47 -18.70
CA LEU A 413 -12.66 -34.81 -19.25
C LEU A 413 -11.41 -35.72 -19.25
N GLY A 414 -10.20 -35.15 -19.09
CA GLY A 414 -8.91 -35.84 -19.29
C GLY A 414 -8.29 -36.57 -18.09
N GLY A 415 -8.98 -36.66 -16.94
CA GLY A 415 -8.45 -37.31 -15.72
C GLY A 415 -7.49 -36.46 -14.87
N ASP A 416 -7.16 -36.96 -13.67
CA ASP A 416 -6.33 -36.26 -12.67
C ASP A 416 -4.82 -36.48 -12.90
N ASP A 417 -4.27 -35.73 -13.85
CA ASP A 417 -2.83 -35.57 -14.07
C ASP A 417 -2.31 -34.28 -13.37
N PRO A 418 -1.17 -34.31 -12.63
CA PRO A 418 -0.49 -33.13 -12.14
C PRO A 418 -0.32 -32.00 -13.18
N ASP A 419 0.04 -32.33 -14.42
CA ASP A 419 0.23 -31.33 -15.49
C ASP A 419 -1.10 -30.72 -15.95
N ALA A 420 -2.17 -31.52 -15.98
CA ALA A 420 -3.52 -31.03 -16.23
C ALA A 420 -4.00 -30.08 -15.13
N THR A 421 -3.61 -30.33 -13.88
CA THR A 421 -3.94 -29.45 -12.74
C THR A 421 -3.26 -28.10 -12.85
N GLU A 422 -1.97 -28.04 -13.19
CA GLU A 422 -1.25 -26.78 -13.39
C GLU A 422 -1.81 -26.00 -14.60
N LYS A 423 -2.09 -26.70 -15.70
CA LYS A 423 -2.71 -26.10 -16.88
C LYS A 423 -4.10 -25.54 -16.58
N ARG A 424 -4.93 -26.25 -15.81
CA ARG A 424 -6.23 -25.78 -15.33
C ARG A 424 -6.09 -24.50 -14.50
N LYS A 425 -5.12 -24.45 -13.57
CA LYS A 425 -4.83 -23.24 -12.78
C LYS A 425 -4.45 -22.05 -13.67
N LYS A 426 -3.60 -22.25 -14.67
CA LYS A 426 -3.18 -21.21 -15.63
C LYS A 426 -4.37 -20.67 -16.44
N LEU A 427 -5.20 -21.55 -16.99
CA LEU A 427 -6.39 -21.15 -17.76
C LEU A 427 -7.42 -20.42 -16.89
N GLN A 428 -7.67 -20.90 -15.67
CA GLN A 428 -8.54 -20.20 -14.71
C GLN A 428 -7.98 -18.83 -14.32
N ALA A 429 -6.65 -18.66 -14.24
CA ALA A 429 -6.03 -17.36 -14.00
C ALA A 429 -6.22 -16.43 -15.21
N GLN A 430 -6.05 -16.93 -16.43
CA GLN A 430 -6.32 -16.18 -17.66
C GLN A 430 -7.78 -15.72 -17.75
N LYS A 431 -8.74 -16.61 -17.47
CA LYS A 431 -10.17 -16.26 -17.39
C LYS A 431 -10.43 -15.15 -16.38
N ARG A 432 -9.86 -15.27 -15.18
CA ARG A 432 -9.95 -14.23 -14.13
C ARG A 432 -9.33 -12.90 -14.55
N ASN A 433 -8.22 -12.94 -15.29
CA ASN A 433 -7.57 -11.74 -15.81
C ASN A 433 -8.47 -11.03 -16.83
N LEU A 434 -9.11 -11.74 -17.76
CA LEU A 434 -10.07 -11.13 -18.70
C LEU A 434 -11.20 -10.40 -17.98
N VAL A 435 -11.83 -11.04 -16.99
CA VAL A 435 -12.89 -10.42 -16.18
C VAL A 435 -12.37 -9.18 -15.44
N THR A 436 -11.17 -9.27 -14.85
CA THR A 436 -10.55 -8.17 -14.12
C THR A 436 -10.17 -7.01 -15.03
N ASP A 437 -9.67 -7.29 -16.23
CA ASP A 437 -9.29 -6.29 -17.22
C ASP A 437 -10.51 -5.56 -17.78
N GLU A 438 -11.61 -6.26 -18.00
CA GLU A 438 -12.88 -5.65 -18.40
C GLU A 438 -13.46 -4.78 -17.26
N LEU A 439 -13.43 -5.28 -16.03
CA LEU A 439 -13.82 -4.49 -14.85
C LEU A 439 -12.95 -3.22 -14.72
N HIS A 440 -11.65 -3.31 -14.95
CA HIS A 440 -10.74 -2.17 -14.93
C HIS A 440 -11.06 -1.15 -16.03
N CYS A 441 -11.44 -1.58 -17.24
CA CYS A 441 -11.94 -0.67 -18.29
C CYS A 441 -13.13 0.15 -17.78
N LEU A 442 -14.13 -0.55 -17.24
CA LEU A 442 -15.37 0.09 -16.79
C LEU A 442 -15.12 1.06 -15.64
N GLN A 443 -14.32 0.65 -14.66
CA GLN A 443 -13.95 1.49 -13.52
C GLN A 443 -13.23 2.76 -13.94
N ALA A 444 -12.34 2.69 -14.94
CA ALA A 444 -11.59 3.85 -15.43
C ALA A 444 -12.51 4.91 -16.06
N ASN A 445 -13.61 4.47 -16.70
CA ASN A 445 -14.56 5.34 -17.38
C ASN A 445 -15.82 5.63 -16.55
N GLN A 446 -15.92 5.10 -15.33
CA GLN A 446 -17.11 5.25 -14.51
C GLN A 446 -17.23 6.69 -14.00
N PRO A 447 -18.30 7.42 -14.37
CA PRO A 447 -18.49 8.77 -13.88
C PRO A 447 -18.72 8.76 -12.36
N ARG A 448 -18.23 9.80 -11.69
CA ARG A 448 -18.60 10.06 -10.30
C ARG A 448 -19.93 10.79 -10.30
N ASP A 449 -20.95 10.17 -9.72
CA ASP A 449 -22.23 10.82 -9.43
C ASP A 449 -22.04 11.75 -8.21
N ILE A 450 -22.12 13.06 -8.43
CA ILE A 450 -21.91 14.10 -7.40
C ILE A 450 -23.25 14.55 -6.79
N THR A 451 -24.39 14.24 -7.42
CA THR A 451 -25.70 14.79 -7.04
C THR A 451 -26.46 13.91 -6.06
N LYS A 452 -26.15 12.61 -6.00
CA LYS A 452 -26.72 11.72 -4.99
C LYS A 452 -25.93 11.81 -3.69
N ASP A 453 -26.53 12.47 -2.71
CA ASP A 453 -25.97 12.59 -1.37
C ASP A 453 -25.78 11.19 -0.75
N ASN A 454 -24.57 10.91 -0.25
CA ASN A 454 -24.21 9.59 0.31
C ASN A 454 -24.57 9.49 1.81
N SER A 455 -25.38 10.43 2.30
CA SER A 455 -25.75 10.64 3.71
C SER A 455 -27.04 9.92 4.11
N GLY A 456 -27.82 9.40 3.16
CA GLY A 456 -29.09 8.71 3.42
C GLY A 456 -28.95 7.20 3.65
N PRO A 457 -29.88 6.57 4.41
CA PRO A 457 -29.93 5.12 4.62
C PRO A 457 -30.16 4.33 3.31
N ASP A 458 -30.67 4.98 2.28
CA ASP A 458 -30.97 4.42 0.95
C ASP A 458 -29.89 4.71 -0.12
N GLY A 459 -28.73 5.21 0.30
CA GLY A 459 -27.57 5.42 -0.58
C GLY A 459 -26.93 4.10 -0.98
N GLN A 460 -27.67 3.21 -1.66
CA GLN A 460 -27.34 1.82 -1.99
C GLN A 460 -25.84 1.61 -2.13
N ILE A 461 -25.28 1.25 -0.98
CA ILE A 461 -23.90 0.91 -0.78
C ILE A 461 -23.77 -0.43 -1.51
N GLY A 462 -22.94 -0.50 -2.56
CA GLY A 462 -22.92 -1.67 -3.46
C GLY A 462 -22.90 -3.01 -2.71
N HIS A 463 -23.56 -4.04 -3.27
CA HIS A 463 -23.81 -5.38 -2.67
C HIS A 463 -22.67 -5.91 -1.78
N GLN A 464 -21.42 -5.67 -2.15
CA GLN A 464 -20.28 -6.22 -1.40
C GLN A 464 -20.10 -5.60 0.00
N ARG A 465 -20.53 -4.36 0.22
CA ARG A 465 -20.50 -3.73 1.55
C ARG A 465 -21.68 -4.18 2.44
N THR A 466 -22.83 -4.49 1.85
CA THR A 466 -23.92 -5.17 2.57
C THR A 466 -23.57 -6.61 2.91
N MET A 467 -22.71 -7.26 2.11
CA MET A 467 -22.20 -8.60 2.41
C MET A 467 -21.39 -8.61 3.70
N PHE A 468 -20.46 -7.66 3.92
CA PHE A 468 -19.71 -7.60 5.17
C PHE A 468 -20.63 -7.50 6.39
N GLN A 469 -21.60 -6.58 6.37
CA GLN A 469 -22.57 -6.40 7.47
C GLN A 469 -23.42 -7.65 7.75
N ARG A 470 -23.62 -8.53 6.76
CA ARG A 470 -24.37 -9.78 6.92
C ARG A 470 -23.55 -10.91 7.54
N ILE A 471 -22.23 -10.87 7.40
CA ILE A 471 -21.34 -11.97 7.82
C ILE A 471 -20.43 -11.60 9.00
N CYS A 472 -20.30 -10.31 9.33
CA CYS A 472 -19.36 -9.84 10.34
C CYS A 472 -19.67 -10.42 11.73
N ASN A 473 -20.93 -10.66 12.06
CA ASN A 473 -21.35 -11.33 13.29
C ASN A 473 -20.78 -12.75 13.46
N LEU A 474 -20.33 -13.41 12.39
CA LEU A 474 -19.62 -14.70 12.44
C LEU A 474 -18.12 -14.55 12.75
N MET A 475 -17.62 -13.32 12.76
CA MET A 475 -16.20 -12.94 12.87
C MET A 475 -16.00 -12.13 14.16
N GLY A 476 -16.17 -12.76 15.32
CA GLY A 476 -16.32 -12.08 16.63
C GLY A 476 -15.39 -10.88 16.87
N ALA A 477 -14.06 -11.09 16.88
CA ALA A 477 -13.09 -10.01 17.09
C ALA A 477 -13.18 -8.93 15.99
N GLN A 478 -13.42 -9.32 14.74
CA GLN A 478 -13.54 -8.38 13.62
C GLN A 478 -14.83 -7.55 13.71
N ASP A 479 -15.94 -8.12 14.19
CA ASP A 479 -17.20 -7.41 14.41
C ASP A 479 -17.06 -6.33 15.47
N HIS A 480 -16.44 -6.67 16.61
CA HIS A 480 -16.12 -5.71 17.66
C HIS A 480 -15.23 -4.58 17.13
N LEU A 481 -14.16 -4.93 16.39
CA LEU A 481 -13.26 -3.95 15.79
C LEU A 481 -13.96 -3.04 14.79
N ALA A 482 -14.90 -3.55 13.98
CA ALA A 482 -15.66 -2.75 13.03
C ALA A 482 -16.48 -1.64 13.73
N ASN A 483 -16.95 -1.90 14.95
CA ASN A 483 -17.71 -0.95 15.75
C ASN A 483 -16.81 -0.01 16.57
N ASN A 484 -15.70 -0.52 17.10
CA ASN A 484 -14.91 0.17 18.13
C ASN A 484 -13.70 0.94 17.58
N LEU A 485 -13.09 0.52 16.47
CA LEU A 485 -11.85 1.14 15.97
C LEU A 485 -12.02 2.59 15.50
N LEU A 486 -13.23 2.98 15.10
CA LEU A 486 -13.55 4.36 14.70
C LEU A 486 -13.77 5.28 15.90
N ALA A 487 -13.95 4.73 17.10
CA ALA A 487 -14.13 5.52 18.30
C ALA A 487 -12.83 6.24 18.67
N THR A 488 -12.99 7.45 19.19
CA THR A 488 -11.91 8.25 19.74
C THR A 488 -11.72 7.87 21.21
N ALA A 489 -10.60 7.23 21.54
CA ALA A 489 -10.25 6.84 22.90
C ALA A 489 -8.73 6.59 23.01
N PRO A 490 -8.13 6.74 24.20
CA PRO A 490 -6.74 6.34 24.45
C PRO A 490 -6.62 4.82 24.60
N ILE A 491 -5.42 4.26 24.33
CA ILE A 491 -5.14 2.82 24.46
C ILE A 491 -5.42 2.33 25.89
N TRP A 492 -5.11 3.17 26.88
CA TRP A 492 -5.25 2.91 28.31
C TRP A 492 -6.70 2.87 28.81
N SER A 493 -7.67 3.29 27.99
CA SER A 493 -9.09 3.22 28.35
C SER A 493 -9.63 1.78 28.29
N PRO A 494 -10.78 1.46 28.92
CA PRO A 494 -11.43 0.17 28.77
C PRO A 494 -11.72 -0.20 27.30
N LEU A 495 -12.12 0.79 26.49
CA LEU A 495 -12.37 0.61 25.07
C LEU A 495 -11.08 0.35 24.28
N GLY A 496 -10.03 1.14 24.54
CA GLY A 496 -8.72 0.97 23.91
C GLY A 496 -8.10 -0.39 24.23
N ARG A 497 -8.24 -0.84 25.48
CA ARG A 497 -7.84 -2.18 25.93
C ARG A 497 -8.61 -3.27 25.20
N GLN A 498 -9.94 -3.18 25.12
CA GLN A 498 -10.75 -4.17 24.40
C GLN A 498 -10.33 -4.26 22.92
N VAL A 499 -10.11 -3.11 22.27
CA VAL A 499 -9.63 -3.07 20.88
C VAL A 499 -8.25 -3.70 20.74
N LEU A 500 -7.34 -3.46 21.69
CA LEU A 500 -6.01 -4.09 21.69
C LEU A 500 -6.13 -5.62 21.83
N GLU A 501 -6.98 -6.11 22.72
CA GLU A 501 -7.28 -7.54 22.91
C GLU A 501 -7.83 -8.17 21.62
N ASP A 502 -8.80 -7.53 20.96
CA ASP A 502 -9.37 -8.00 19.70
C ASP A 502 -8.31 -8.04 18.57
N LEU A 503 -7.43 -7.02 18.48
CA LEU A 503 -6.34 -6.99 17.49
C LEU A 503 -5.31 -8.11 17.73
N ILE A 504 -5.00 -8.41 19.00
CA ILE A 504 -4.12 -9.53 19.38
C ILE A 504 -4.77 -10.85 18.98
N SER A 505 -6.07 -11.03 19.26
CA SER A 505 -6.84 -12.21 18.85
C SER A 505 -6.74 -12.45 17.33
N LEU A 506 -6.90 -11.40 16.52
CA LEU A 506 -6.72 -11.54 15.06
C LEU A 506 -5.28 -11.96 14.69
N CYS A 507 -4.27 -11.48 15.41
CA CYS A 507 -2.88 -11.85 15.13
C CYS A 507 -2.57 -13.32 15.45
N GLU A 508 -3.24 -13.88 16.45
CA GLU A 508 -3.02 -15.25 16.92
C GLU A 508 -3.91 -16.29 16.21
N GLU A 509 -5.11 -15.89 15.78
CA GLU A 509 -6.09 -16.80 15.19
C GLU A 509 -5.67 -17.31 13.80
N PRO A 510 -5.93 -18.60 13.48
CA PRO A 510 -5.60 -19.17 12.19
C PRO A 510 -6.61 -18.81 11.08
N SER A 511 -7.84 -18.44 11.43
CA SER A 511 -8.95 -18.15 10.51
C SER A 511 -9.90 -17.11 11.07
N ASP A 512 -10.53 -16.32 10.20
CA ASP A 512 -11.46 -15.24 10.58
C ASP A 512 -12.77 -15.76 11.20
N VAL A 513 -13.14 -17.00 10.84
CA VAL A 513 -14.32 -17.71 11.34
C VAL A 513 -13.84 -19.02 11.94
N LYS A 514 -14.21 -19.28 13.20
CA LYS A 514 -13.88 -20.54 13.90
C LYS A 514 -14.78 -21.67 13.44
N PHE A 515 -16.10 -21.45 13.46
CA PHE A 515 -17.11 -22.40 13.02
C PHE A 515 -18.27 -21.65 12.37
N HIS A 516 -18.90 -22.26 11.38
CA HIS A 516 -20.20 -21.77 10.89
C HIS A 516 -21.31 -22.25 11.83
N PRO A 517 -22.39 -21.47 12.00
CA PRO A 517 -23.53 -21.89 12.80
C PRO A 517 -24.04 -23.26 12.36
N GLY A 518 -24.16 -24.20 13.30
CA GLY A 518 -24.59 -25.58 13.05
C GLY A 518 -23.48 -26.54 12.60
N LEU A 519 -22.25 -26.06 12.40
CA LEU A 519 -21.05 -26.86 12.11
C LEU A 519 -20.05 -26.85 13.26
N GLU A 520 -20.49 -26.48 14.47
CA GLU A 520 -19.68 -26.57 15.68
C GLU A 520 -19.26 -28.03 15.94
N PRO A 521 -18.11 -28.29 16.60
CA PRO A 521 -17.62 -29.65 16.83
C PRO A 521 -18.61 -30.55 17.59
N GLU A 522 -19.39 -29.97 18.50
CA GLU A 522 -20.50 -30.61 19.21
C GLU A 522 -21.69 -30.96 18.31
N ASN A 523 -21.92 -30.20 17.23
CA ASN A 523 -23.03 -30.38 16.29
C ASN A 523 -22.64 -31.17 15.03
N CYS A 524 -21.33 -31.29 14.71
CA CYS A 524 -20.82 -32.05 13.56
C CYS A 524 -20.91 -33.56 13.80
N CYS A 525 -21.78 -34.24 13.03
CA CYS A 525 -21.93 -35.70 12.98
C CYS A 525 -20.77 -36.43 12.25
N CYS A 526 -19.64 -35.74 12.10
CA CYS A 526 -18.52 -36.14 11.28
C CYS A 526 -17.66 -37.19 12.00
N PRO A 527 -17.15 -38.25 11.34
CA PRO A 527 -16.30 -39.24 12.00
C PRO A 527 -15.04 -38.59 12.63
N PRO A 528 -14.58 -39.03 13.81
CA PRO A 528 -13.51 -38.37 14.57
C PRO A 528 -12.18 -38.25 13.80
N GLU A 529 -11.93 -39.11 12.82
CA GLU A 529 -10.75 -39.06 11.95
C GLU A 529 -10.77 -37.89 10.96
N ARG A 530 -11.94 -37.41 10.54
CA ARG A 530 -12.11 -36.20 9.71
C ARG A 530 -12.16 -34.91 10.54
N LYS A 531 -12.41 -34.99 11.85
CA LYS A 531 -12.41 -33.82 12.75
C LYS A 531 -11.01 -33.22 12.99
N LYS A 532 -9.93 -33.97 12.73
CA LYS A 532 -8.53 -33.51 12.88
C LYS A 532 -7.91 -32.93 11.61
N ASN A 533 -8.50 -33.21 10.45
CA ASN A 533 -8.00 -32.79 9.14
C ASN A 533 -9.13 -32.19 8.30
N THR A 534 -9.63 -31.01 8.69
CA THR A 534 -10.33 -30.17 7.70
C THR A 534 -9.28 -29.64 6.72
N PRO A 535 -9.41 -29.91 5.41
CA PRO A 535 -8.53 -29.32 4.43
C PRO A 535 -8.60 -27.80 4.54
N ARG A 536 -7.45 -27.13 4.44
CA ARG A 536 -7.34 -25.68 4.19
C ARG A 536 -7.89 -25.35 2.79
N SER A 537 -9.17 -25.64 2.53
CA SER A 537 -9.83 -25.17 1.32
C SER A 537 -10.22 -23.72 1.57
N VAL A 538 -9.44 -22.81 1.00
CA VAL A 538 -9.86 -21.43 0.73
C VAL A 538 -11.06 -21.52 -0.20
N VAL A 539 -12.27 -21.61 0.36
CA VAL A 539 -13.49 -21.44 -0.41
C VAL A 539 -13.59 -19.95 -0.70
N SER A 540 -13.41 -19.60 -1.97
CA SER A 540 -13.62 -18.23 -2.46
C SER A 540 -15.04 -17.76 -2.07
N PRO A 541 -15.25 -16.50 -1.66
CA PRO A 541 -16.57 -15.97 -1.33
C PRO A 541 -17.61 -16.11 -2.46
N ILE A 542 -17.18 -16.41 -3.69
CA ILE A 542 -18.05 -16.66 -4.83
C ILE A 542 -18.90 -17.92 -4.65
N TYR A 543 -18.45 -18.92 -3.88
CA TYR A 543 -19.22 -20.14 -3.61
C TYR A 543 -20.27 -19.97 -2.50
N LEU A 544 -20.33 -18.82 -1.83
CA LEU A 544 -21.36 -18.53 -0.82
C LEU A 544 -22.76 -18.37 -1.42
N VAL A 545 -22.89 -18.28 -2.75
CA VAL A 545 -24.16 -18.05 -3.44
C VAL A 545 -24.99 -19.33 -3.65
N ILE A 546 -24.41 -20.53 -3.49
CA ILE A 546 -25.12 -21.78 -3.87
C ILE A 546 -25.81 -22.48 -2.68
N VAL A 547 -25.59 -22.07 -1.43
CA VAL A 547 -26.18 -22.78 -0.25
C VAL A 547 -27.26 -21.96 0.46
N LEU A 548 -27.65 -20.81 -0.08
CA LEU A 548 -28.80 -20.02 0.41
C LEU A 548 -29.71 -19.64 -0.76
N CYS A 549 -30.31 -20.66 -1.38
CA CYS A 549 -31.58 -20.57 -2.09
C CYS A 549 -32.50 -21.66 -1.57
#